data_AF-A0A2A4I4Z7-F1
#
_entry.id   AF-A0A2A4I4Z7-F1
#
_cell.length_a   1.000
_cell.length_b   1.000
_cell.length_c   1.000
_cell.angle_alpha   90.00
_cell.angle_beta   90.00
_cell.angle_gamma   90.00
#
_symmetry.space_group_name_H-M   'P 1'
#
loop_
_entity.id
_entity.type
_entity.pdbx_description
1 polymer ?
#
loop_
_entity_poly.entity_id
_entity_poly.type
_entity_poly.pdbx_seq_one_letter_code
_entity_poly.pdbx_strand_id
1 'polypeptide(L)'
;MTQGDLFSASAAIPPQISSQLPLTEGLPSIIDVIAQVSTRPRYAFMVLNLIARAAGQGGRAGPYVVQQGRAVRLAGTASDDVIVNILARRREPPRPLTIVTPEDLALRHPPRADCNRYDSLRGLHAAA
;
A
#
# COMPACT_ATOMS: atom_id res chain seq x y z
N MET A 1 31.92 12.05 7.10
CA MET A 1 30.62 12.55 6.63
C MET A 1 29.68 11.36 6.54
N THR A 2 29.01 11.04 7.65
CA THR A 2 28.16 9.86 7.81
C THR A 2 26.72 10.23 7.47
N GLN A 3 26.16 9.51 6.51
CA GLN A 3 24.77 9.55 6.08
C GLN A 3 23.84 9.31 7.27
N GLY A 4 22.92 10.25 7.52
CA GLY A 4 21.96 10.17 8.61
C GLY A 4 21.12 8.90 8.50
N ASP A 5 21.06 8.18 9.62
CA ASP A 5 20.30 6.95 9.80
C ASP A 5 18.79 7.24 9.73
N LEU A 6 18.22 7.15 8.53
CA LEU A 6 16.79 7.37 8.23
C LEU A 6 15.86 6.31 8.87
N PHE A 7 16.42 5.25 9.48
CA PHE A 7 15.71 4.17 10.14
C PHE A 7 16.20 3.94 11.58
N SER A 8 16.66 5.00 12.27
CA SER A 8 16.77 4.94 13.72
C SER A 8 15.39 4.63 14.29
N ALA A 9 15.24 3.40 14.76
CA ALA A 9 14.03 2.90 15.38
C ALA A 9 13.63 3.86 16.50
N SER A 10 12.61 4.68 16.24
CA SER A 10 11.84 5.29 17.31
C SER A 10 11.41 4.12 18.18
N ALA A 11 11.95 4.04 19.39
CA ALA A 11 11.54 3.04 20.36
C ALA A 11 10.04 3.18 20.48
N ALA A 12 9.32 2.29 19.79
CA ALA A 12 7.89 2.27 19.82
C ALA A 12 7.56 2.02 21.27
N ILE A 13 7.09 3.06 21.95
CA ILE A 13 6.36 2.91 23.20
C ILE A 13 5.31 1.85 22.85
N PRO A 14 5.37 0.64 23.44
CA PRO A 14 4.33 -0.33 23.16
C PRO A 14 3.03 0.38 23.53
N PRO A 15 2.07 0.53 22.61
CA PRO A 15 0.76 0.97 23.04
C PRO A 15 0.36 -0.06 24.08
N GLN A 16 0.17 0.40 25.32
CA GLN A 16 -0.48 -0.37 26.36
C GLN A 16 -1.93 -0.52 25.88
N ILE A 17 -2.14 -1.41 24.92
CA ILE A 17 -3.45 -1.83 24.47
C ILE A 17 -3.93 -2.64 25.67
N SER A 18 -4.61 -1.96 26.60
CA SER A 18 -5.38 -2.63 27.64
C SER A 18 -6.23 -3.67 26.92
N SER A 19 -5.93 -4.93 27.15
CA SER A 19 -6.60 -6.10 26.59
C SER A 19 -8.00 -6.30 27.18
N GLN A 20 -8.66 -5.20 27.54
CA GLN A 20 -10.01 -5.15 28.06
C GLN A 20 -10.84 -4.30 27.10
N LEU A 21 -10.90 -4.71 25.84
CA LEU A 21 -12.08 -4.44 25.05
C LEU A 21 -13.12 -5.45 25.56
N PRO A 22 -14.24 -5.03 26.17
CA PRO A 22 -15.28 -5.96 26.55
C PRO A 22 -15.76 -6.64 25.27
N LEU A 23 -15.47 -7.94 25.13
CA LEU A 23 -15.80 -8.77 23.96
C LEU A 23 -17.32 -9.04 23.83
N THR A 24 -18.15 -8.14 24.35
CA THR A 24 -19.61 -8.24 24.33
C THR A 24 -20.24 -7.45 23.18
N GLU A 25 -19.49 -6.61 22.48
CA GLU A 25 -20.06 -5.76 21.42
C GLU A 25 -19.68 -6.26 20.03
N GLY A 26 -20.70 -6.67 19.26
CA GLY A 26 -20.54 -7.25 17.93
C GLY A 26 -20.09 -6.26 16.84
N LEU A 27 -20.11 -6.73 15.59
CA LEU A 27 -19.90 -5.95 14.35
C LEU A 27 -20.45 -4.50 14.35
N PRO A 28 -21.65 -4.19 14.90
CA PRO A 28 -22.14 -2.80 14.92
C PRO A 28 -21.26 -1.82 15.71
N SER A 29 -20.72 -2.20 16.88
CA SER A 29 -19.95 -1.24 17.69
C SER A 29 -18.62 -0.86 17.06
N ILE A 30 -17.98 -1.80 16.36
CA ILE A 30 -16.75 -1.54 15.60
C ILE A 30 -17.04 -0.56 14.45
N ILE A 31 -18.17 -0.70 13.78
CA ILE A 31 -18.55 0.23 12.72
C ILE A 31 -18.80 1.62 13.28
N ASP A 32 -19.43 1.74 14.45
CA ASP A 32 -19.69 3.02 15.12
C ASP A 32 -18.39 3.73 15.52
N VAL A 33 -17.44 3.00 16.11
CA VAL A 33 -16.09 3.52 16.42
C VAL A 33 -15.37 3.99 15.16
N ILE A 34 -15.43 3.20 14.08
CA ILE A 34 -14.80 3.57 12.81
C ILE A 34 -15.49 4.79 12.18
N ALA A 35 -16.82 4.91 12.29
CA ALA A 35 -17.59 6.03 11.76
C ALA A 35 -17.24 7.36 12.45
N GLN A 36 -16.81 7.32 13.72
CA GLN A 36 -16.34 8.50 14.45
C GLN A 36 -15.05 9.10 13.85
N VAL A 37 -14.19 8.27 13.23
CA VAL A 37 -12.84 8.67 12.79
C VAL A 37 -12.62 8.61 11.27
N SER A 38 -13.57 8.02 10.53
CA SER A 38 -13.45 7.79 9.09
C SER A 38 -14.68 8.31 8.35
N THR A 39 -14.44 9.08 7.28
CA THR A 39 -15.49 9.54 6.36
C THR A 39 -16.10 8.41 5.51
N ARG A 40 -15.47 7.22 5.49
CA ARG A 40 -15.90 6.04 4.72
C ARG A 40 -15.86 4.77 5.58
N PRO A 41 -16.70 4.65 6.61
CA PRO A 41 -16.55 3.62 7.65
C PRO A 41 -16.65 2.19 7.14
N ARG A 42 -17.52 1.93 6.15
CA ARG A 42 -17.65 0.60 5.52
C ARG A 42 -16.38 0.18 4.76
N TYR A 43 -15.75 1.12 4.07
CA TYR A 43 -14.50 0.86 3.33
C TYR A 43 -13.33 0.66 4.30
N ALA A 44 -13.22 1.52 5.31
CA ALA A 44 -12.20 1.39 6.35
C ALA A 44 -12.31 0.03 7.06
N PHE A 45 -13.52 -0.37 7.47
CA PHE A 45 -13.75 -1.69 8.05
C PHE A 45 -13.35 -2.83 7.09
N MET A 46 -13.72 -2.75 5.82
CA MET A 46 -13.38 -3.76 4.81
C MET A 46 -11.86 -3.95 4.70
N VAL A 47 -11.10 -2.85 4.59
CA VAL A 47 -9.64 -2.89 4.49
C VAL A 47 -9.00 -3.43 5.77
N LEU A 48 -9.43 -2.94 6.94
CA LEU A 48 -8.89 -3.39 8.22
C LEU A 48 -9.17 -4.88 8.48
N ASN A 49 -10.37 -5.36 8.14
CA ASN A 49 -10.72 -6.77 8.22
C ASN A 49 -9.88 -7.63 7.25
N LEU A 50 -9.63 -7.14 6.04
CA LEU A 50 -8.75 -7.81 5.08
C LEU A 50 -7.31 -7.93 5.62
N ILE A 51 -6.77 -6.85 6.17
CA ILE A 51 -5.43 -6.83 6.79
C ILE A 51 -5.37 -7.79 7.98
N ALA A 52 -6.38 -7.76 8.86
CA ALA A 52 -6.43 -8.64 10.02
C ALA A 52 -6.44 -10.12 9.63
N ARG A 53 -7.20 -10.48 8.59
CA ARG A 53 -7.21 -11.85 8.05
C ARG A 53 -5.87 -12.24 7.44
N ALA A 54 -5.24 -11.33 6.69
CA ALA A 54 -3.93 -11.56 6.11
C ALA A 54 -2.83 -11.72 7.18
N ALA A 55 -2.92 -10.98 8.29
CA ALA A 55 -1.98 -11.01 9.39
C ALA A 55 -2.07 -12.30 10.25
N GLY A 56 -3.21 -12.99 10.21
CA GLY A 56 -3.45 -14.18 11.01
C GLY A 56 -3.30 -13.93 12.52
N GLN A 57 -3.14 -15.00 13.30
CA GLN A 57 -3.02 -14.91 14.76
C GLN A 57 -1.71 -14.26 15.23
N GLY A 58 -0.70 -14.19 14.36
CA GLY A 58 0.60 -13.59 14.68
C GLY A 58 0.62 -12.06 14.63
N GLY A 59 -0.49 -11.42 14.25
CA GLY A 59 -0.58 -9.95 14.14
C GLY A 59 0.36 -9.33 13.10
N ARG A 60 0.93 -10.15 12.21
CA ARG A 60 1.90 -9.75 11.19
C ARG A 60 1.49 -10.34 9.85
N ALA A 61 1.22 -9.48 8.86
CA ALA A 61 1.07 -9.92 7.48
C ALA A 61 2.46 -10.28 6.94
N GLY A 62 2.83 -11.57 7.04
CA GLY A 62 4.04 -12.10 6.41
C GLY A 62 3.94 -12.06 4.88
N PRO A 63 5.02 -12.33 4.14
CA PRO A 63 4.99 -12.35 2.67
C PRO A 63 4.03 -13.39 2.09
N TYR A 64 3.55 -14.33 2.92
CA TYR A 64 2.58 -15.35 2.57
C TYR A 64 1.32 -15.22 3.42
N VAL A 65 0.15 -15.23 2.77
CA VAL A 65 -1.17 -15.37 3.40
C VAL A 65 -1.69 -16.79 3.19
N VAL A 66 -2.37 -17.35 4.18
CA VAL A 66 -2.98 -18.66 4.06
C VAL A 66 -4.38 -18.50 3.46
N GLN A 67 -4.60 -19.02 2.26
CA GLN A 67 -5.89 -19.05 1.59
C GLN A 67 -6.25 -20.52 1.30
N GLN A 68 -7.38 -21.00 1.83
CA GLN A 68 -7.86 -22.39 1.64
C GLN A 68 -6.80 -23.46 1.98
N GLY A 69 -6.01 -23.25 3.05
CA GLY A 69 -4.95 -24.18 3.47
C GLY A 69 -3.66 -24.12 2.64
N ARG A 70 -3.58 -23.24 1.64
CA ARG A 70 -2.37 -23.00 0.84
C ARG A 70 -1.77 -21.64 1.16
N ALA A 71 -0.46 -21.59 1.33
CA ALA A 71 0.27 -20.32 1.45
C ALA A 71 0.38 -19.66 0.06
N VAL A 72 -0.22 -18.48 -0.10
CA VAL A 72 -0.17 -17.64 -1.30
C VAL A 72 0.65 -16.40 -0.97
N ARG A 73 1.56 -16.01 -1.86
CA ARG A 73 2.38 -14.81 -1.65
C ARG A 73 1.52 -13.55 -1.80
N LEU A 74 1.62 -12.61 -0.87
CA LEU A 74 0.97 -11.30 -0.98
C LEU A 74 1.55 -10.56 -2.21
N ALA A 75 0.69 -10.19 -3.15
CA ALA A 75 1.09 -9.35 -4.28
C ALA A 75 1.70 -8.04 -3.74
N GLY A 76 2.97 -7.78 -4.05
CA GLY A 76 3.74 -6.65 -3.51
C GLY A 76 4.93 -7.02 -2.64
N THR A 77 5.12 -8.29 -2.26
CA THR A 77 6.46 -8.76 -1.87
C THR A 77 7.37 -8.65 -3.07
N ALA A 78 8.54 -8.01 -2.94
CA ALA A 78 9.40 -7.71 -4.08
C ALA A 78 9.69 -8.99 -4.88
N SER A 79 9.15 -9.09 -6.10
CA SER A 79 9.51 -10.13 -7.05
C SER A 79 10.92 -9.86 -7.56
N ASP A 80 11.55 -10.87 -8.18
CA ASP A 80 12.87 -10.71 -8.79
C ASP A 80 12.88 -9.55 -9.79
N ASP A 81 11.84 -9.44 -10.64
CA ASP A 81 11.68 -8.32 -11.58
C ASP A 81 11.59 -6.96 -10.88
N VAL A 82 10.90 -6.87 -9.74
CA VAL A 82 10.80 -5.64 -8.95
C VAL A 82 12.16 -5.28 -8.36
N ILE A 83 12.91 -6.26 -7.84
CA ILE A 83 14.26 -6.06 -7.33
C ILE A 83 15.20 -5.58 -8.43
N VAL A 84 15.18 -6.24 -9.60
CA VAL A 84 15.97 -5.83 -10.78
C VAL A 84 15.60 -4.42 -11.22
N ASN A 85 14.31 -4.07 -11.26
CA ASN A 85 13.85 -2.74 -11.64
C ASN A 85 14.29 -1.66 -10.62
N ILE A 86 14.22 -1.95 -9.32
CA ILE A 86 14.73 -1.07 -8.26
C ILE A 86 16.24 -0.87 -8.40
N LEU A 87 17.00 -1.94 -8.65
CA LEU A 87 18.44 -1.86 -8.84
C LEU A 87 18.79 -1.09 -10.12
N ALA A 88 18.04 -1.29 -11.21
CA ALA A 88 18.19 -0.54 -12.44
C ALA A 88 17.95 0.96 -12.20
N ARG A 89 16.87 1.32 -11.49
CA ARG A 89 16.57 2.71 -11.10
C ARG A 89 17.65 3.34 -10.23
N ARG A 90 18.26 2.58 -9.31
CA ARG A 90 19.37 3.07 -8.48
C ARG A 90 20.65 3.31 -9.28
N ARG A 91 20.82 2.60 -10.40
CA ARG A 91 21.95 2.76 -11.32
C ARG A 91 21.69 3.76 -12.42
N GLU A 92 20.48 4.32 -12.50
CA GLU A 92 20.11 5.30 -13.51
C GLU A 92 21.03 6.54 -13.38
N PRO A 93 21.67 6.98 -14.49
CA PRO A 93 22.46 8.20 -14.47
C PRO A 93 21.59 9.42 -14.11
N PRO A 94 22.21 10.52 -13.61
CA PRO A 94 21.48 11.75 -13.31
C PRO A 94 20.65 12.20 -14.51
N ARG A 95 19.41 12.62 -14.26
CA ARG A 95 18.48 13.02 -15.31
C ARG A 95 19.16 14.06 -16.22
N PRO A 96 19.17 13.86 -17.55
CA PRO A 96 19.62 14.88 -18.48
C PRO A 96 18.89 16.19 -18.22
N LEU A 97 19.58 17.31 -18.36
CA LEU A 97 19.00 18.63 -18.22
C LEU A 97 17.74 18.74 -19.09
N THR A 98 16.67 19.31 -18.53
CA THR A 98 15.40 19.51 -19.24
C THR A 98 15.66 20.30 -20.51
N ILE A 99 15.48 19.65 -21.66
CA ILE A 99 15.45 20.33 -22.96
C ILE A 99 14.25 21.27 -22.90
N VAL A 100 14.49 22.58 -23.06
CA VAL A 100 13.41 23.56 -23.17
C VAL A 100 12.58 23.18 -24.38
N THR A 101 11.33 22.77 -24.16
CA THR A 101 10.40 22.50 -25.26
C THR A 101 10.15 23.81 -26.00
N PRO A 102 10.43 23.90 -27.31
CA PRO A 102 10.01 25.03 -28.12
C PRO A 102 8.50 25.25 -27.96
N GLU A 103 8.07 26.50 -27.88
CA GLU A 103 6.66 26.88 -27.75
C GLU A 103 5.77 26.31 -28.86
N ASP A 104 6.34 26.07 -30.05
CA ASP A 104 5.68 25.43 -31.19
C ASP A 104 5.33 23.94 -30.97
N LEU A 105 5.94 23.28 -29.98
CA LEU A 105 5.67 21.88 -29.60
C LEU A 105 4.79 21.77 -28.34
N ALA A 106 4.17 22.88 -27.90
CA ALA A 106 3.22 22.85 -26.80
C ALA A 106 1.99 21.99 -27.19
N LEU A 107 1.74 20.96 -26.39
CA LEU A 107 0.55 20.13 -26.57
C LEU A 107 -0.70 20.99 -26.32
N ARG A 108 -1.57 21.10 -27.34
CA ARG A 108 -2.88 21.77 -27.20
C ARG A 108 -3.73 21.16 -26.09
N HIS A 109 -3.53 19.87 -25.80
CA HIS A 109 -4.25 19.12 -24.77
C HIS A 109 -3.21 18.55 -23.79
N PRO A 110 -3.19 18.98 -22.53
CA PRO A 110 -2.26 18.43 -21.56
C PRO A 110 -2.57 16.95 -21.33
N PRO A 111 -1.56 16.09 -21.15
CA PRO A 111 -1.79 14.70 -20.80
C PRO A 111 -2.53 14.65 -19.46
N ARG A 112 -3.79 14.19 -19.50
CA ARG A 112 -4.57 13.94 -18.29
C ARG A 112 -4.27 12.52 -17.83
N ALA A 113 -3.70 12.40 -16.63
CA ALA A 113 -3.59 11.12 -15.95
C ALA A 113 -5.00 10.67 -15.51
N ASP A 114 -5.66 9.87 -16.33
CA ASP A 114 -6.97 9.29 -16.05
C ASP A 114 -6.81 7.82 -15.67
N CYS A 115 -6.69 7.57 -14.37
CA CYS A 115 -6.51 6.23 -13.83
C CYS A 115 -7.72 5.32 -14.11
N ASN A 116 -8.94 5.88 -14.12
CA ASN A 116 -10.15 5.08 -14.38
C ASN A 116 -10.15 4.55 -15.83
N ARG A 117 -9.75 5.41 -16.78
CA ARG A 117 -9.58 5.01 -18.17
C ARG A 117 -8.47 3.97 -18.31
N TYR A 118 -7.38 4.13 -17.58
CA TYR A 118 -6.26 3.20 -17.59
C TYR A 118 -6.65 1.82 -17.05
N ASP A 119 -7.35 1.77 -15.90
CA ASP A 119 -7.82 0.53 -15.28
C ASP A 119 -8.81 -0.20 -16.18
N SER A 120 -9.68 0.54 -16.88
CA SER A 120 -10.62 -0.01 -17.85
C SER A 120 -9.92 -0.68 -19.04
N LEU A 121 -8.79 -0.12 -19.50
CA LEU A 121 -8.00 -0.67 -20.60
C LEU A 121 -7.13 -1.86 -20.18
N ARG A 122 -6.75 -1.93 -18.90
CA ARG A 122 -5.92 -3.02 -18.36
C ARG A 122 -6.66 -4.37 -18.32
N GLY A 123 -8.00 -4.35 -18.38
CA GLY A 123 -8.84 -5.55 -18.38
C GLY A 123 -8.58 -6.48 -17.19
N LEU A 124 -8.95 -7.76 -17.34
CA LEU A 124 -8.73 -8.81 -16.31
C LEU A 124 -7.25 -9.16 -16.07
N HIS A 125 -6.33 -8.66 -16.90
CA HIS A 125 -4.88 -8.86 -16.75
C HIS A 125 -4.25 -8.00 -15.64
N ALA A 126 -5.03 -7.16 -14.96
CA ALA A 126 -4.56 -6.42 -13.79
C ALA A 126 -4.36 -7.30 -12.54
N ALA A 127 -4.85 -8.55 -12.55
CA ALA A 127 -4.88 -9.48 -11.41
C ALA A 127 -3.98 -10.71 -11.56
N ALA A 128 -2.87 -10.61 -12.31
CA ALA A 128 -1.82 -11.63 -12.37
C ALA A 128 -0.55 -11.16 -11.66
#